data_AF-S4Y4V3-F1
#
_entry.id   AF-S4Y4V3-F1
#
_cell.length_a   1.000
_cell.length_b   1.000
_cell.length_c   1.000
_cell.angle_alpha   90.00
_cell.angle_beta   90.00
_cell.angle_gamma   90.00
#
_symmetry.space_group_name_H-M   'P 1'
#
loop_
_entity.id
_entity.type
_entity.pdbx_description
1 polymer ?
#
loop_
_entity_poly.entity_id
_entity_poly.type
_entity_poly.pdbx_seq_one_letter_code
_entity_poly.pdbx_strand_id
1 'polypeptide(L)'
;MQVQQDLEDLMVRLCAPDARARVTAGAWTEFADWGPPTKACATYHANAALVAHDLAFTWVNLRDGDKVAHFAGMPTDVLHARVDAAPRGARVAVEDGAELSREAVLKTLTESPAALLDALEASAMADEEWRTVESAALETIAATKEGAPTCEVDVTSRKHVQFIERHAPYHVRRLPSGGVVLATHPYRTLWPLWADALFLLDITS
;
A
#
# COMPACT_ATOMS: atom_id res chain seq x y z
N MET A 1 -16.11 4.38 -13.33
CA MET A 1 -15.02 5.05 -14.07
C MET A 1 -14.86 6.52 -13.71
N GLN A 2 -15.86 7.40 -13.86
CA GLN A 2 -15.72 8.82 -13.47
C GLN A 2 -15.45 9.03 -11.96
N VAL A 3 -16.15 8.32 -11.07
CA VAL A 3 -15.93 8.44 -9.61
C VAL A 3 -14.53 7.98 -9.17
N GLN A 4 -13.97 6.95 -9.79
CA GLN A 4 -12.61 6.49 -9.49
C GLN A 4 -11.58 7.50 -9.98
N GLN A 5 -11.73 8.00 -11.21
CA GLN A 5 -10.87 9.05 -11.75
C GLN A 5 -10.98 10.35 -10.94
N ASP A 6 -12.18 10.71 -10.48
CA ASP A 6 -12.42 11.88 -9.63
C ASP A 6 -11.79 11.71 -8.24
N LEU A 7 -11.85 10.51 -7.66
CA LEU A 7 -11.17 10.16 -6.40
C LEU A 7 -9.66 10.18 -6.58
N GLU A 8 -9.13 9.58 -7.63
CA GLU A 8 -7.70 9.60 -7.95
C GLU A 8 -7.22 11.04 -8.19
N ASP A 9 -7.96 11.85 -8.92
CA ASP A 9 -7.64 13.26 -9.16
C ASP A 9 -7.74 14.09 -7.87
N LEU A 10 -8.71 13.81 -7.00
CA LEU A 10 -8.80 14.44 -5.68
C LEU A 10 -7.58 14.07 -4.83
N MET A 11 -7.21 12.79 -4.78
CA MET A 11 -6.05 12.32 -4.03
C MET A 11 -4.75 12.90 -4.57
N VAL A 12 -4.57 12.92 -5.90
CA VAL A 12 -3.44 13.58 -6.56
C VAL A 12 -3.39 15.06 -6.19
N ARG A 13 -4.51 15.78 -6.19
CA ARG A 13 -4.56 17.21 -5.82
C ARG A 13 -4.29 17.46 -4.34
N LEU A 14 -4.70 16.56 -3.45
CA LEU A 14 -4.36 16.64 -2.02
C LEU A 14 -2.86 16.42 -1.77
N CYS A 15 -2.23 15.63 -2.63
CA CYS A 15 -0.80 15.28 -2.58
C CYS A 15 0.09 16.19 -3.46
N ALA A 16 -0.50 17.03 -4.32
CA ALA A 16 0.24 17.89 -5.24
C ALA A 16 0.87 19.09 -4.50
N PRO A 17 2.12 19.49 -4.80
CA PRO A 17 2.93 20.33 -3.91
C PRO A 17 2.69 21.84 -4.02
N ASP A 18 1.73 22.30 -4.82
CA ASP A 18 1.69 23.64 -5.42
C ASP A 18 1.58 24.84 -4.44
N ALA A 19 1.66 24.64 -3.11
CA ALA A 19 2.08 25.66 -2.11
C ALA A 19 1.85 25.20 -0.66
N ARG A 20 1.22 24.05 -0.43
CA ARG A 20 0.86 23.57 0.91
C ARG A 20 0.94 22.06 0.90
N ALA A 21 2.03 21.47 1.35
CA ALA A 21 2.09 20.04 1.64
C ALA A 21 1.08 19.73 2.76
N ARG A 22 -0.21 19.59 2.41
CA ARG A 22 -1.30 19.44 3.38
C ARG A 22 -1.34 18.03 3.96
N VAL A 23 -0.95 17.04 3.15
CA VAL A 23 -0.85 15.63 3.54
C VAL A 23 0.49 15.12 3.04
N THR A 24 1.44 14.90 3.96
CA THR A 24 2.78 14.37 3.63
C THR A 24 2.76 12.85 3.51
N ALA A 25 1.94 12.20 4.34
CA ALA A 25 1.59 10.79 4.30
C ALA A 25 0.19 10.62 4.93
N GLY A 26 -0.54 9.61 4.50
CA GLY A 26 -1.87 9.27 5.00
C GLY A 26 -2.15 7.81 4.75
N ALA A 27 -2.94 7.19 5.61
CA ALA A 27 -3.30 5.79 5.56
C ALA A 27 -4.71 5.67 6.14
N TRP A 28 -5.55 4.82 5.54
CA TRP A 28 -6.81 4.43 6.16
C TRP A 28 -6.68 2.97 6.63
N THR A 29 -7.17 2.68 7.82
CA THR A 29 -7.22 1.31 8.36
C THR A 29 -8.67 0.97 8.73
N GLU A 30 -9.09 -0.26 8.46
CA GLU A 30 -10.46 -0.73 8.72
C GLU A 30 -10.83 -0.72 10.20
N PHE A 31 -9.83 -0.72 11.08
CA PHE A 31 -9.98 -0.76 12.53
C PHE A 31 -9.35 0.50 13.12
N ALA A 32 -10.03 1.15 14.07
CA ALA A 32 -9.73 2.47 14.65
C ALA A 32 -8.30 2.68 15.21
N ASP A 33 -7.44 1.67 15.15
CA ASP A 33 -6.01 1.75 15.44
C ASP A 33 -5.20 2.03 14.17
N TRP A 34 -4.33 3.04 14.25
CA TRP A 34 -3.33 3.30 13.22
C TRP A 34 -2.35 2.12 13.16
N GLY A 35 -2.44 1.31 12.10
CA GLY A 35 -1.51 0.24 11.78
C GLY A 35 -0.23 0.77 11.11
N PRO A 36 0.87 -0.02 11.09
CA PRO A 36 2.09 0.39 10.40
C PRO A 36 1.84 0.56 8.89
N PRO A 37 2.64 1.36 8.17
CA PRO A 37 2.36 1.75 6.78
C PRO A 37 2.09 0.60 5.80
N THR A 38 2.79 -0.53 5.89
CA THR A 38 2.51 -1.66 4.98
C THR A 38 1.20 -2.39 5.29
N LYS A 39 0.65 -2.21 6.49
CA LYS A 39 -0.67 -2.71 6.91
C LYS A 39 -1.78 -1.70 6.69
N ALA A 40 -1.46 -0.51 6.18
CA ALA A 40 -2.46 0.46 5.78
C ALA A 40 -3.22 0.00 4.53
N CYS A 41 -4.44 0.50 4.39
CA CYS A 41 -5.30 0.31 3.24
C CYS A 41 -5.69 1.67 2.60
N ALA A 42 -6.43 1.59 1.50
CA ALA A 42 -7.06 2.69 0.75
C ALA A 42 -6.12 3.60 -0.05
N THR A 43 -5.30 4.43 0.58
CA THR A 43 -4.45 5.38 -0.16
C THR A 43 -3.28 5.87 0.66
N TYR A 44 -2.11 5.88 0.04
CA TYR A 44 -0.84 6.25 0.64
C TYR A 44 -0.07 7.17 -0.30
N HIS A 45 0.41 8.29 0.23
CA HIS A 45 1.34 9.18 -0.47
C HIS A 45 2.71 9.06 0.18
N ALA A 46 3.69 8.65 -0.62
CA ALA A 46 5.09 8.72 -0.25
C ALA A 46 5.82 9.70 -1.14
N ASN A 47 6.68 10.51 -0.55
CA ASN A 47 7.87 10.94 -1.27
C ASN A 47 8.72 9.70 -1.58
N ALA A 48 9.33 9.59 -2.77
CA ALA A 48 10.25 8.51 -3.11
C ALA A 48 11.29 8.23 -1.99
N ALA A 49 11.78 9.28 -1.33
CA ALA A 49 12.71 9.18 -0.21
C ALA A 49 12.13 8.52 1.06
N LEU A 50 10.80 8.47 1.19
CA LEU A 50 10.07 7.89 2.32
C LEU A 50 9.53 6.48 2.05
N VAL A 51 9.62 6.00 0.81
CA VAL A 51 9.17 4.65 0.43
C VAL A 51 9.91 3.59 1.26
N ALA A 52 11.25 3.63 1.28
CA ALA A 52 12.05 2.70 2.10
C ALA A 52 11.92 2.97 3.61
N HIS A 53 11.69 4.22 4.02
CA HIS A 53 11.46 4.60 5.41
C HIS A 53 10.26 3.83 5.98
N ASP A 54 9.19 3.67 5.21
CA ASP A 54 7.95 3.06 5.70
C ASP A 54 8.05 1.54 5.91
N LEU A 55 8.90 0.88 5.12
CA LEU A 55 9.26 -0.51 5.38
C LEU A 55 10.06 -0.64 6.67
N ALA A 56 11.03 0.25 6.91
CA ALA A 56 11.80 0.26 8.15
C ALA A 56 10.95 0.61 9.38
N PHE A 57 10.05 1.58 9.23
CA PHE A 57 9.08 1.96 10.24
C PHE A 57 8.20 0.77 10.62
N THR A 58 7.64 0.09 9.61
CA THR A 58 6.81 -1.10 9.80
C THR A 58 7.59 -2.16 10.58
N TRP A 59 8.84 -2.42 10.19
CA TRP A 59 9.65 -3.44 10.81
C TRP A 59 9.93 -3.13 12.29
N VAL A 60 10.34 -1.90 12.60
CA VAL A 60 10.59 -1.47 13.99
C VAL A 60 9.30 -1.52 14.80
N ASN A 61 8.18 -1.05 14.24
CA ASN A 61 6.87 -1.11 14.88
C ASN A 61 6.47 -2.53 15.27
N LEU A 62 6.59 -3.48 14.33
CA LEU A 62 6.23 -4.89 14.56
C LEU A 62 7.19 -5.59 15.52
N ARG A 63 8.48 -5.26 15.48
CA ARG A 63 9.49 -5.84 16.37
C ARG A 63 9.31 -5.38 17.81
N ASP A 64 9.16 -4.08 17.99
CA ASP A 64 9.18 -3.48 19.33
C ASP A 64 7.78 -3.51 19.97
N GLY A 65 6.73 -3.80 19.20
CA GLY A 65 5.33 -3.85 19.68
C GLY A 65 4.78 -2.48 20.08
N ASP A 66 5.48 -1.41 19.70
CA ASP A 66 5.18 -0.03 20.07
C ASP A 66 4.07 0.54 19.16
N LYS A 67 3.43 1.64 19.60
CA LYS A 67 2.36 2.27 18.83
C LYS A 67 2.92 3.06 17.65
N VAL A 68 2.21 3.09 16.52
CA VAL A 68 2.58 3.88 15.32
C VAL A 68 2.83 5.35 15.67
N ALA A 69 2.02 5.94 16.55
CA ALA A 69 2.21 7.32 17.01
C ALA A 69 3.58 7.58 17.66
N HIS A 70 4.23 6.55 18.22
CA HIS A 70 5.56 6.66 18.83
C HIS A 70 6.67 6.82 17.79
N PHE A 71 6.53 6.19 16.63
CA PHE A 71 7.52 6.26 15.56
C PHE A 71 7.16 7.32 14.51
N ALA A 72 5.91 7.80 14.49
CA ALA A 72 5.44 8.78 13.51
C ALA A 72 6.38 10.01 13.47
N GLY A 73 6.93 10.30 12.28
CA GLY A 73 7.88 11.40 12.10
C GLY A 73 9.32 11.10 12.53
N MET A 74 9.65 9.85 12.87
CA MET A 74 11.03 9.43 13.14
C MET A 74 11.90 9.56 11.89
N PRO A 75 13.10 10.15 11.99
CA PRO A 75 14.01 10.23 10.85
C PRO A 75 14.47 8.86 10.33
N THR A 76 14.69 8.74 9.02
CA THR A 76 15.12 7.49 8.35
C THR A 76 16.43 6.94 8.90
N ASP A 77 17.39 7.79 9.29
CA ASP A 77 18.66 7.40 9.89
C ASP A 77 18.48 6.77 11.27
N VAL A 78 17.51 7.25 12.06
CA VAL A 78 17.17 6.67 13.37
C VAL A 78 16.52 5.30 13.19
N LEU A 79 15.59 5.16 12.23
CA LEU A 79 15.01 3.87 11.89
C LEU A 79 16.10 2.91 11.40
N HIS A 80 16.97 3.35 10.50
CA HIS A 80 18.09 2.56 10.00
C HIS A 80 18.98 2.05 11.16
N ALA A 81 19.38 2.94 12.08
CA ALA A 81 20.19 2.56 13.24
C ALA A 81 19.49 1.53 14.14
N ARG A 82 18.17 1.64 14.31
CA ARG A 82 17.38 0.68 15.09
C ARG A 82 17.29 -0.69 14.43
N VAL A 83 17.06 -0.73 13.12
CA VAL A 83 17.09 -1.98 12.35
C VAL A 83 18.51 -2.59 12.40
N ASP A 84 19.54 -1.78 12.21
CA ASP A 84 20.93 -2.26 12.22
C ASP A 84 21.35 -2.79 13.61
N ALA A 85 20.88 -2.18 14.70
CA ALA A 85 21.16 -2.64 16.05
C ALA A 85 20.51 -3.99 16.41
N ALA A 86 19.52 -4.45 15.64
CA ALA A 86 18.87 -5.73 15.90
C ALA A 86 19.77 -6.93 15.58
N PRO A 87 19.54 -8.10 16.20
CA PRO A 87 20.31 -9.31 15.90
C PRO A 87 20.23 -9.70 14.42
N ARG A 88 21.35 -10.20 13.87
CA ARG A 88 21.37 -10.75 12.51
C ARG A 88 20.36 -11.89 12.37
N GLY A 89 19.64 -11.92 11.26
CA GLY A 89 18.58 -12.89 11.01
C GLY A 89 17.30 -12.64 11.79
N ALA A 90 17.16 -11.50 12.49
CA ALA A 90 15.89 -11.10 13.10
C ALA A 90 14.81 -10.92 12.03
N ARG A 91 13.59 -11.35 12.35
CA ARG A 91 12.42 -11.30 11.46
C ARG A 91 11.19 -10.83 12.23
N VAL A 92 10.26 -10.20 11.53
CA VAL A 92 8.95 -9.83 12.06
C VAL A 92 7.86 -10.41 11.17
N ALA A 93 6.77 -10.87 11.78
CA ALA A 93 5.60 -11.32 11.05
C ALA A 93 4.82 -10.11 10.51
N VAL A 94 4.55 -10.06 9.21
CA VAL A 94 3.80 -8.96 8.60
C VAL A 94 2.34 -9.36 8.42
N GLU A 95 2.04 -10.27 7.49
CA GLU A 95 0.66 -10.69 7.18
C GLU A 95 0.65 -12.07 6.53
N ASP A 96 -0.43 -12.84 6.72
CA ASP A 96 -0.62 -14.18 6.14
C ASP A 96 0.57 -15.14 6.28
N GLY A 97 1.29 -15.04 7.41
CA GLY A 97 2.47 -15.87 7.69
C GLY A 97 3.75 -15.39 7.00
N ALA A 98 3.71 -14.31 6.23
CA ALA A 98 4.89 -13.68 5.65
C ALA A 98 5.76 -13.03 6.73
N GLU A 99 7.06 -13.11 6.53
CA GLU A 99 8.07 -12.53 7.42
C GLU A 99 8.91 -11.49 6.68
N LEU A 100 9.27 -10.42 7.37
CA LEU A 100 10.20 -9.41 6.88
C LEU A 100 11.48 -9.45 7.72
N SER A 101 12.62 -9.73 7.07
CA SER A 101 13.91 -9.83 7.74
C SER A 101 14.58 -8.47 7.92
N ARG A 102 15.40 -8.36 8.96
CA ARG A 102 16.30 -7.22 9.20
C ARG A 102 17.12 -6.91 7.95
N GLU A 103 17.71 -7.93 7.33
CA GLU A 103 18.58 -7.78 6.17
C GLU A 103 17.83 -7.26 4.94
N ALA A 104 16.60 -7.72 4.70
CA ALA A 104 15.76 -7.21 3.62
C ALA A 104 15.46 -5.71 3.81
N VAL A 105 15.15 -5.30 5.04
CA VAL A 105 14.89 -3.88 5.35
C VAL A 105 16.13 -3.03 5.14
N LEU A 106 17.30 -3.47 5.62
CA LEU A 106 18.55 -2.73 5.42
C LEU A 106 18.92 -2.64 3.94
N LYS A 107 18.75 -3.72 3.17
CA LYS A 107 18.97 -3.70 1.71
C LYS A 107 18.02 -2.71 1.03
N THR A 108 16.74 -2.71 1.41
CA THR A 108 15.73 -1.76 0.90
C THR A 108 16.12 -0.31 1.21
N LEU A 109 16.62 -0.02 2.42
CA LEU A 109 17.06 1.33 2.81
C LEU A 109 18.26 1.85 2.00
N THR A 110 19.04 0.96 1.39
CA THR A 110 20.14 1.31 0.49
C THR A 110 19.76 1.33 -0.98
N GLU A 111 18.56 0.84 -1.31
CA GLU A 111 18.10 0.72 -2.69
C GLU A 111 17.75 2.09 -3.29
N SER A 112 17.88 2.20 -4.62
CA SER A 112 17.48 3.41 -5.32
C SER A 112 15.98 3.65 -5.14
N PRO A 113 15.54 4.86 -4.71
CA PRO A 113 14.12 5.20 -4.66
C PRO A 113 13.41 5.00 -6.00
N ALA A 114 14.11 5.24 -7.12
CA ALA A 114 13.54 5.01 -8.44
C ALA A 114 13.29 3.52 -8.72
N ALA A 115 14.24 2.65 -8.35
CA ALA A 115 14.10 1.21 -8.54
C ALA A 115 12.97 0.63 -7.67
N LEU A 116 12.83 1.12 -6.43
CA LEU A 116 11.71 0.76 -5.56
C LEU A 116 10.35 1.14 -6.17
N LEU A 117 10.26 2.35 -6.73
CA LEU A 117 9.05 2.81 -7.40
C LEU A 117 8.76 2.02 -8.68
N ASP A 118 9.77 1.75 -9.51
CA ASP A 118 9.65 0.93 -10.71
C ASP A 118 9.12 -0.47 -10.36
N ALA A 119 9.64 -1.07 -9.28
CA ALA A 119 9.20 -2.37 -8.79
C ALA A 119 7.76 -2.34 -8.27
N LEU A 120 7.38 -1.34 -7.47
CA LEU A 120 6.00 -1.18 -6.99
C LEU A 120 5.01 -1.02 -8.15
N GLU A 121 5.37 -0.27 -9.19
CA GLU A 121 4.54 -0.13 -10.39
C GLU A 121 4.41 -1.45 -11.15
N ALA A 122 5.52 -2.18 -11.31
CA ALA A 122 5.51 -3.50 -11.95
C ALA A 122 4.69 -4.53 -11.16
N SER A 123 4.65 -4.42 -9.83
CA SER A 123 3.88 -5.28 -8.93
C SER A 123 2.38 -4.95 -8.87
N ALA A 124 1.95 -3.79 -9.37
CA ALA A 124 0.56 -3.35 -9.32
C ALA A 124 -0.36 -4.06 -10.36
N MET A 125 -0.09 -5.32 -10.67
CA MET A 125 -0.88 -6.10 -11.63
C MET A 125 -2.16 -6.65 -10.95
N ALA A 126 -3.30 -6.44 -11.60
CA ALA A 126 -4.54 -7.09 -11.17
C ALA A 126 -4.42 -8.63 -11.28
N ASP A 127 -4.93 -9.32 -10.27
CA ASP A 127 -5.05 -10.77 -10.24
C ASP A 127 -5.96 -11.26 -11.38
N GLU A 128 -5.70 -12.46 -11.91
CA GLU A 128 -6.53 -13.09 -12.94
C GLU A 128 -7.98 -13.26 -12.47
N GLU A 129 -8.21 -13.63 -11.20
CA GLU A 129 -9.57 -13.75 -10.67
C GLU A 129 -10.33 -12.41 -10.75
N TRP A 130 -9.66 -11.29 -10.45
CA TRP A 130 -10.25 -9.96 -10.59
C TRP A 130 -10.50 -9.61 -12.07
N ARG A 131 -9.54 -9.88 -12.96
CA ARG A 131 -9.67 -9.61 -14.39
C ARG A 131 -10.84 -10.36 -15.02
N THR A 132 -11.07 -11.60 -14.61
CA THR A 132 -12.18 -12.40 -15.16
C THR A 132 -13.56 -11.79 -14.85
N VAL A 133 -13.71 -11.09 -13.71
CA VAL A 133 -14.99 -10.50 -13.29
C VAL A 133 -15.13 -9.03 -13.65
N GLU A 134 -14.03 -8.32 -13.91
CA GLU A 134 -14.03 -6.87 -14.11
C GLU A 134 -14.86 -6.44 -15.33
N SER A 135 -14.72 -7.11 -16.48
CA SER A 135 -15.48 -6.76 -17.69
C SER A 135 -16.98 -6.87 -17.46
N ALA A 136 -17.43 -8.00 -16.88
CA ALA A 136 -18.84 -8.23 -16.58
C ALA A 136 -19.38 -7.23 -15.54
N ALA A 137 -18.55 -6.86 -14.55
CA ALA A 137 -18.91 -5.84 -13.58
C ALA A 137 -19.09 -4.46 -14.25
N LEU A 138 -18.20 -4.07 -15.16
CA LEU A 138 -18.30 -2.80 -15.89
C LEU A 138 -19.53 -2.75 -16.80
N GLU A 139 -19.85 -3.84 -17.50
CA GLU A 139 -21.08 -3.97 -18.30
C GLU A 139 -22.32 -3.82 -17.44
N THR A 140 -22.36 -4.48 -16.28
CA THR A 140 -23.47 -4.39 -15.33
C THR A 140 -23.64 -2.96 -14.81
N ILE A 141 -22.54 -2.28 -14.48
CA ILE A 141 -22.55 -0.87 -14.05
C ILE A 141 -23.11 0.04 -15.17
N ALA A 142 -22.72 -0.19 -16.43
CA ALA A 142 -23.21 0.58 -17.56
C ALA A 142 -24.72 0.35 -17.79
N ALA A 143 -25.16 -0.91 -17.83
CA ALA A 143 -26.57 -1.28 -17.98
C ALA A 143 -27.43 -0.67 -16.85
N THR A 144 -26.92 -0.67 -15.62
CA THR A 144 -27.59 -0.02 -14.47
C THR A 144 -27.79 1.47 -14.69
N LYS A 145 -26.78 2.18 -15.23
CA LYS A 145 -26.89 3.61 -15.56
C LYS A 145 -27.91 3.89 -16.66
N GLU A 146 -28.15 2.92 -17.53
CA GLU A 146 -29.16 2.96 -18.60
C GLU A 146 -30.56 2.53 -18.11
N GLY A 147 -30.72 2.18 -16.83
CA GLY A 147 -32.00 1.84 -16.22
C GLY A 147 -32.34 0.35 -16.20
N ALA A 148 -31.35 -0.53 -16.42
CA ALA A 148 -31.55 -1.97 -16.26
C ALA A 148 -31.95 -2.31 -14.81
N PRO A 149 -32.81 -3.34 -14.60
CA PRO A 149 -33.21 -3.76 -13.27
C PRO A 149 -32.02 -4.30 -12.47
N THR A 150 -31.85 -3.81 -11.24
CA THR A 150 -30.79 -4.24 -10.32
C THR A 150 -31.37 -5.04 -9.16
N CYS A 151 -30.61 -6.01 -8.64
CA CYS A 151 -30.85 -6.63 -7.35
C CYS A 151 -29.86 -6.09 -6.31
N GLU A 152 -30.32 -5.92 -5.07
CA GLU A 152 -29.42 -5.62 -3.96
C GLU A 152 -28.68 -6.90 -3.55
N VAL A 153 -27.37 -6.80 -3.44
CA VAL A 153 -26.50 -7.89 -2.99
C VAL A 153 -25.83 -7.46 -1.70
N ASP A 154 -25.74 -8.39 -0.75
CA ASP A 154 -25.00 -8.17 0.48
C ASP A 154 -23.48 -8.15 0.22
N VAL A 155 -22.96 -6.94 0.03
CA VAL A 155 -21.53 -6.64 -0.10
C VAL A 155 -20.78 -6.74 1.23
N THR A 156 -21.45 -7.02 2.34
CA THR A 156 -20.82 -7.26 3.65
C THR A 156 -20.63 -8.74 3.95
N SER A 157 -21.05 -9.64 3.04
CA SER A 157 -20.83 -11.07 3.20
C SER A 157 -19.34 -11.38 3.30
N ARG A 158 -18.97 -12.31 4.20
CA ARG A 158 -17.55 -12.65 4.45
C ARG A 158 -16.81 -13.09 3.18
N LYS A 159 -17.50 -13.76 2.26
CA LYS A 159 -16.92 -14.19 0.97
C LYS A 159 -16.57 -13.01 0.07
N HIS A 160 -17.44 -12.00 0.00
CA HIS A 160 -17.18 -10.78 -0.77
C HIS A 160 -15.99 -10.01 -0.19
N VAL A 161 -15.99 -9.82 1.14
CA VAL A 161 -14.87 -9.16 1.83
C VAL A 161 -13.55 -9.90 1.57
N GLN A 162 -13.53 -11.23 1.71
CA GLN A 162 -12.32 -12.04 1.43
C GLN A 162 -11.84 -11.96 -0.02
N PHE A 163 -12.77 -11.91 -0.98
CA PHE A 163 -12.41 -11.74 -2.38
C PHE A 163 -11.70 -10.40 -2.59
N ILE A 164 -12.22 -9.33 -1.99
CA ILE A 164 -11.62 -8.01 -2.06
C ILE A 164 -10.26 -7.96 -1.35
N GLU A 165 -10.17 -8.49 -0.12
CA GLU A 165 -8.92 -8.58 0.66
C GLU A 165 -7.79 -9.18 -0.18
N ARG A 166 -8.10 -10.14 -1.06
CA ARG A 166 -7.12 -10.90 -1.85
C ARG A 166 -6.88 -10.38 -3.25
N HIS A 167 -7.92 -9.88 -3.93
CA HIS A 167 -7.88 -9.67 -5.38
C HIS A 167 -8.08 -8.21 -5.81
N ALA A 168 -8.49 -7.30 -4.92
CA ALA A 168 -8.72 -5.91 -5.30
C ALA A 168 -7.46 -5.23 -5.87
N PRO A 169 -7.47 -4.59 -7.04
CA PRO A 169 -6.26 -4.12 -7.68
C PRO A 169 -5.52 -3.06 -6.85
N TYR A 170 -4.21 -2.99 -7.05
CA TYR A 170 -3.40 -1.86 -6.60
C TYR A 170 -3.30 -0.83 -7.72
N HIS A 171 -3.30 0.44 -7.35
CA HIS A 171 -3.07 1.57 -8.24
C HIS A 171 -1.82 2.30 -7.76
N VAL A 172 -0.80 2.37 -8.61
CA VAL A 172 0.45 3.05 -8.33
C VAL A 172 0.64 4.16 -9.37
N ARG A 173 0.79 5.40 -8.91
CA ARG A 173 0.88 6.57 -9.79
C ARG A 173 1.96 7.53 -9.31
N ARG A 174 2.95 7.81 -10.17
CA ARG A 174 3.92 8.89 -9.91
C ARG A 174 3.27 10.25 -9.94
N LEU A 175 3.78 11.12 -9.09
CA LEU A 175 3.43 12.52 -9.07
C LEU A 175 4.53 13.36 -9.71
N PRO A 176 4.20 14.49 -10.37
CA PRO A 176 5.19 15.44 -10.88
C PRO A 176 6.17 15.95 -9.81
N SER A 177 5.80 15.81 -8.53
CA SER A 177 6.61 16.15 -7.35
C SER A 177 7.79 15.20 -7.10
N GLY A 178 7.84 14.06 -7.78
CA GLY A 178 8.74 12.96 -7.45
C GLY A 178 8.20 12.02 -6.35
N GLY A 179 6.98 12.24 -5.86
CA GLY A 179 6.27 11.31 -4.99
C GLY A 179 5.49 10.24 -5.76
N VAL A 180 4.79 9.40 -5.01
CA VAL A 180 3.91 8.33 -5.52
C VAL A 180 2.61 8.30 -4.73
N VAL A 181 1.51 8.01 -5.42
CA VAL A 181 0.24 7.61 -4.82
C VAL A 181 0.10 6.10 -5.00
N LEU A 182 -0.02 5.38 -3.88
CA LEU A 182 -0.43 3.97 -3.84
C LEU A 182 -1.88 3.94 -3.38
N ALA A 183 -2.76 3.23 -4.06
CA ALA A 183 -4.16 3.09 -3.66
C ALA A 183 -4.65 1.66 -3.89
N THR A 184 -5.59 1.22 -3.07
CA THR A 184 -6.29 -0.05 -3.23
C THR A 184 -7.62 -0.03 -2.48
N HIS A 185 -8.38 -1.12 -2.47
CA HIS A 185 -9.63 -1.17 -1.72
C HIS A 185 -9.38 -1.03 -0.21
N PRO A 186 -10.27 -0.39 0.56
CA PRO A 186 -10.20 -0.29 2.02
C PRO A 186 -9.92 -1.62 2.76
N TYR A 187 -10.39 -2.75 2.25
CA TYR A 187 -10.15 -4.08 2.85
C TYR A 187 -8.83 -4.74 2.44
N ARG A 188 -8.08 -4.18 1.50
CA ARG A 188 -6.81 -4.75 1.05
C ARG A 188 -5.64 -3.95 1.62
N THR A 189 -4.73 -4.64 2.31
CA THR A 189 -3.50 -4.03 2.82
C THR A 189 -2.50 -3.83 1.70
N LEU A 190 -1.51 -2.95 1.92
CA LEU A 190 -0.43 -2.72 0.95
C LEU A 190 0.67 -3.80 1.00
N TRP A 191 0.65 -4.72 1.96
CA TRP A 191 1.75 -5.67 2.14
C TRP A 191 2.00 -6.57 0.93
N PRO A 192 0.99 -7.17 0.26
CA PRO A 192 1.27 -8.01 -0.90
C PRO A 192 1.93 -7.23 -2.04
N LEU A 193 1.56 -5.96 -2.26
CA LEU A 193 2.22 -5.09 -3.24
C LEU A 193 3.72 -4.93 -2.92
N TRP A 194 4.03 -4.71 -1.65
CA TRP A 194 5.40 -4.60 -1.16
C TRP A 194 6.18 -5.91 -1.29
N ALA A 195 5.58 -7.04 -0.92
CA ALA A 195 6.21 -8.34 -1.01
C ALA A 195 6.61 -8.65 -2.46
N ASP A 196 5.72 -8.39 -3.42
CA ASP A 196 6.00 -8.59 -4.85
C ASP A 196 7.12 -7.64 -5.33
N ALA A 197 7.11 -6.38 -4.89
CA ALA A 197 8.14 -5.41 -5.30
C ALA A 197 9.52 -5.78 -4.75
N LEU A 198 9.60 -6.25 -3.49
CA LEU A 198 10.84 -6.73 -2.89
C LEU A 198 11.35 -8.01 -3.56
N PHE A 199 10.43 -8.88 -4.00
CA PHE A 199 10.77 -10.06 -4.79
C PHE A 199 11.36 -9.68 -6.16
N LEU A 200 10.74 -8.73 -6.88
CA LEU A 200 11.24 -8.24 -8.17
C LEU A 200 12.63 -7.61 -8.09
N LEU A 201 13.03 -7.10 -6.92
CA LEU A 201 14.34 -6.51 -6.66
C LEU A 201 15.37 -7.51 -6.09
N ASP A 202 15.03 -8.80 -6.05
CA ASP A 202 15.83 -9.85 -5.42
C ASP A 202 16.21 -9.52 -3.97
N ILE A 203 15.35 -8.78 -3.25
CA ILE A 203 15.56 -8.40 -1.84
C ILE A 203 15.02 -9.49 -0.91
N THR A 204 13.86 -10.03 -1.26
CA THR A 204 13.22 -11.16 -0.57
C THR A 204 13.11 -12.35 -1.52
N SER A 205 13.15 -13.55 -0.95
CA SER A 205 13.05 -14.84 -1.65
C SER A 205 11.80 -15.60 -1.23
#